data_AF-A0A3G6JCZ3-F1
#
_entry.id   AF-A0A3G6JCZ3-F1
#
_cell.length_a   1.000
_cell.length_b   1.000
_cell.length_c   1.000
_cell.angle_alpha   90.00
_cell.angle_beta   90.00
_cell.angle_gamma   90.00
#
_symmetry.space_group_name_H-M   'P 1'
#
loop_
_entity.id
_entity.type
_entity.pdbx_description
1 polymer ?
#
loop_
_entity_poly.entity_id
_entity_poly.type
_entity_poly.pdbx_seq_one_letter_code
_entity_poly.pdbx_strand_id
1 'polypeptide(L)'
;MKGLVVATIDASALQGFLKQPEQDPIDPTTVTGQLTALLVKSAGVDPQDVTETATFASLGVDSIALVQLAVELEEQFGIIVHDGDFQATTTIGELEQLIAAKQANQES
;
A
#
# COMPACT_ATOMS: atom_id res chain seq x y z
N MET A 1 23.14 -37.60 -42.98
CA MET A 1 23.32 -36.34 -42.22
C MET A 1 21.94 -35.82 -41.83
N LYS A 2 21.72 -35.64 -40.52
CA LYS A 2 20.79 -34.70 -39.84
C LYS A 2 19.32 -34.73 -40.28
N GLY A 3 18.32 -34.98 -39.43
CA GLY A 3 18.24 -35.01 -37.98
C GLY A 3 16.78 -34.74 -37.64
N LEU A 4 16.18 -35.65 -36.88
CA LEU A 4 14.88 -35.46 -36.25
C LEU A 4 14.99 -34.30 -35.26
N VAL A 5 14.18 -33.26 -35.41
CA VAL A 5 13.92 -32.30 -34.34
C VAL A 5 12.42 -32.23 -34.11
N VAL A 6 11.99 -33.02 -33.12
CA VAL A 6 10.83 -32.73 -32.30
C VAL A 6 11.16 -31.52 -31.44
N ALA A 7 10.33 -30.48 -31.51
CA ALA A 7 10.13 -29.53 -30.42
C ALA A 7 8.84 -28.75 -30.72
N THR A 8 7.76 -29.34 -30.23
CA THR A 8 6.55 -28.67 -29.79
C THR A 8 6.90 -27.46 -28.92
N ILE A 9 5.97 -26.49 -28.89
CA ILE A 9 5.93 -25.27 -28.06
C ILE A 9 6.45 -24.03 -28.82
N ASP A 10 5.53 -23.40 -29.55
CA ASP A 10 5.63 -21.98 -29.79
C ASP A 10 5.38 -21.26 -28.45
N ALA A 11 6.42 -20.65 -27.91
CA ALA A 11 6.43 -19.99 -26.61
C ALA A 11 5.75 -18.60 -26.64
N SER A 12 5.04 -18.24 -27.70
CA SER A 12 4.41 -16.91 -27.81
C SER A 12 3.13 -16.76 -26.99
N ALA A 13 2.70 -17.83 -26.29
CA ALA A 13 1.63 -17.79 -25.30
C ALA A 13 2.03 -17.08 -23.98
N LEU A 14 3.25 -16.54 -23.87
CA LEU A 14 3.68 -15.76 -22.70
C LEU A 14 3.50 -14.24 -22.88
N GLN A 15 2.59 -13.80 -23.75
CA GLN A 15 2.03 -12.45 -23.68
C GLN A 15 0.87 -12.35 -22.66
N GLY A 16 1.07 -12.99 -21.52
CA GLY A 16 0.61 -12.47 -20.24
C GLY A 16 1.83 -11.83 -19.57
N PHE A 17 2.44 -10.84 -20.24
CA PHE A 17 3.41 -9.98 -19.57
C PHE A 17 2.64 -9.35 -18.43
N LEU A 18 2.95 -9.87 -17.24
CA LEU A 18 2.80 -9.26 -15.94
C LEU A 18 2.10 -7.92 -16.08
N LYS A 19 0.80 -7.88 -15.73
CA LYS A 19 0.31 -6.74 -14.97
C LYS A 19 1.29 -6.61 -13.81
N GLN A 20 2.41 -5.94 -14.05
CA GLN A 20 3.19 -5.34 -13.00
C GLN A 20 2.12 -4.60 -12.20
N PRO A 21 2.02 -4.79 -10.87
CA PRO A 21 1.38 -3.78 -10.06
C PRO A 21 2.23 -2.54 -10.34
N GLU A 22 1.81 -1.79 -11.35
CA GLU A 22 2.19 -0.41 -11.58
C GLU A 22 1.93 0.19 -10.22
N GLN A 23 2.99 0.38 -9.44
CA GLN A 23 2.90 1.17 -8.22
C GLN A 23 2.37 2.49 -8.77
N ASP A 24 1.06 2.71 -8.60
CA ASP A 24 0.37 3.87 -9.14
C ASP A 24 1.24 5.07 -8.77
N PRO A 25 1.56 5.97 -9.72
CA PRO A 25 2.29 7.18 -9.37
C PRO A 25 1.59 7.76 -8.15
N ILE A 26 2.35 8.03 -7.07
CA ILE A 26 1.77 8.45 -5.80
C ILE A 26 0.98 9.73 -6.03
N ASP A 27 -0.30 9.57 -6.34
CA ASP A 27 -1.19 10.64 -6.70
C ASP A 27 -1.52 11.33 -5.38
N PRO A 28 -1.12 12.59 -5.16
CA PRO A 28 -1.35 13.26 -3.88
C PRO A 28 -2.84 13.50 -3.60
N THR A 29 -3.71 13.19 -4.56
CA THR A 29 -5.18 13.27 -4.46
C THR A 29 -5.80 11.94 -4.03
N THR A 30 -5.08 10.82 -4.03
CA THR A 30 -5.58 9.51 -3.62
C THR A 30 -5.32 9.26 -2.14
N VAL A 31 -5.99 8.25 -1.57
CA VAL A 31 -5.75 7.81 -0.19
C VAL A 31 -4.29 7.39 -0.01
N THR A 32 -3.72 6.69 -1.00
CA THR A 32 -2.31 6.26 -1.02
C THR A 32 -1.34 7.42 -0.90
N GLY A 33 -1.52 8.46 -1.73
CA GLY A 33 -0.60 9.60 -1.71
C GLY A 33 -0.69 10.43 -0.45
N GLN A 34 -1.89 10.63 0.07
CA GLN A 34 -2.09 11.32 1.34
C GLN A 34 -1.53 10.51 2.51
N LEU A 35 -1.79 9.19 2.56
CA LEU A 35 -1.24 8.32 3.61
C LEU A 35 0.28 8.27 3.56
N THR A 36 0.86 8.16 2.35
CA THR A 36 2.31 8.20 2.17
C THR A 36 2.89 9.51 2.69
N ALA A 37 2.30 10.65 2.33
CA ALA A 37 2.75 11.95 2.83
C ALA A 37 2.69 12.04 4.36
N LEU A 38 1.65 11.46 4.98
CA LEU A 38 1.54 11.37 6.44
C LEU A 38 2.64 10.50 7.04
N LEU A 39 2.93 9.33 6.48
CA LEU A 39 3.99 8.44 6.97
C LEU A 39 5.37 9.10 6.84
N VAL A 40 5.64 9.79 5.73
CA VAL A 40 6.90 10.53 5.53
C VAL A 40 7.03 11.64 6.58
N LYS A 41 5.94 12.34 6.90
CA LYS A 41 5.94 13.45 7.87
C LYS A 41 6.01 12.99 9.32
N SER A 42 5.24 11.96 9.69
CA SER A 42 5.09 11.46 11.06
C SER A 42 6.24 10.54 11.47
N ALA A 43 6.66 9.65 10.58
CA ALA A 43 7.66 8.63 10.84
C ALA A 43 8.99 8.83 10.09
N GLY A 44 9.07 9.80 9.17
CA GLY A 44 10.32 10.08 8.44
C GLY A 44 10.72 9.00 7.45
N VAL A 45 9.77 8.20 6.98
CA VAL A 45 10.02 7.06 6.07
C VAL A 45 10.26 7.56 4.64
N ASP A 46 10.89 6.74 3.80
CA ASP A 46 11.02 7.05 2.38
C ASP A 46 9.72 6.71 1.64
N PRO A 47 9.11 7.64 0.87
CA PRO A 47 7.93 7.34 0.07
C PRO A 47 8.15 6.20 -0.95
N GLN A 48 9.40 5.93 -1.33
CA GLN A 48 9.74 4.81 -2.22
C GLN A 48 9.61 3.44 -1.52
N ASP A 49 9.73 3.40 -0.20
CA ASP A 49 9.60 2.17 0.60
C ASP A 49 8.14 1.89 1.00
N VAL A 50 7.27 2.90 0.91
CA VAL A 50 5.84 2.79 1.21
C VAL A 50 5.15 2.01 0.08
N THR A 51 5.04 0.71 0.28
CA THR A 51 4.33 -0.22 -0.62
C THR A 51 3.15 -0.85 0.10
N GLU A 52 2.15 -1.33 -0.65
CA GLU A 52 0.97 -2.02 -0.06
C GLU A 52 1.35 -3.18 0.85
N THR A 53 2.47 -3.86 0.55
CA THR A 53 3.00 -4.99 1.33
C THR A 53 3.93 -4.59 2.47
N ALA A 54 4.33 -3.32 2.56
CA ALA A 54 5.19 -2.83 3.62
C ALA A 54 4.46 -2.87 4.96
N THR A 55 5.18 -3.20 6.02
CA THR A 55 4.67 -3.17 7.39
C THR A 55 5.21 -1.94 8.12
N PHE A 56 4.49 -1.47 9.13
CA PHE A 56 4.96 -0.38 10.00
C PHE A 56 6.36 -0.67 10.56
N ALA A 57 6.60 -1.91 11.00
CA ALA A 57 7.90 -2.32 11.51
C ALA A 57 9.01 -2.29 10.43
N SER A 58 8.72 -2.72 9.20
CA SER A 58 9.70 -2.66 8.09
C SER A 58 10.07 -1.24 7.70
N LEU A 59 9.12 -0.31 7.82
CA LEU A 59 9.33 1.11 7.56
C LEU A 59 10.01 1.85 8.73
N GLY A 60 10.23 1.19 9.87
CA GLY A 60 10.78 1.84 11.06
C GLY A 60 9.77 2.75 11.77
N VAL A 61 8.47 2.52 11.57
CA VAL A 61 7.40 3.25 12.26
C VAL A 61 7.26 2.69 13.67
N ASP A 62 7.67 3.49 14.66
CA ASP A 62 7.52 3.16 16.07
C ASP A 62 6.09 3.45 16.59
N SER A 63 5.77 2.91 17.77
CA SER A 63 4.46 3.11 18.42
C SER A 63 4.12 4.57 18.71
N ILE A 64 5.11 5.46 18.91
CA ILE A 64 4.87 6.91 19.02
C ILE A 64 4.43 7.50 17.67
N ALA A 65 5.05 7.07 16.58
CA ALA A 65 4.68 7.51 15.25
C ALA A 65 3.29 7.02 14.85
N LEU A 66 2.88 5.82 15.27
CA LEU A 66 1.50 5.33 15.09
C LEU A 66 0.47 6.21 15.81
N VAL A 67 0.76 6.67 17.03
CA VAL A 67 -0.13 7.61 17.75
C VAL A 67 -0.24 8.93 17.00
N GLN A 68 0.87 9.45 16.46
CA GLN A 68 0.86 10.68 15.66
C GLN A 68 0.07 10.49 14.35
N LEU A 69 0.27 9.36 13.67
CA LEU A 69 -0.44 8.98 12.46
C LEU A 69 -1.95 8.89 12.72
N ALA A 70 -2.38 8.30 13.84
CA ALA A 70 -3.79 8.19 14.21
C ALA A 70 -4.47 9.57 14.29
N VAL A 71 -3.81 10.54 14.93
CA VAL A 71 -4.31 11.92 15.03
C VAL A 71 -4.34 12.58 13.65
N GLU A 72 -3.30 12.40 12.83
CA GLU A 72 -3.29 12.96 11.48
C GLU A 72 -4.34 12.32 10.56
N LEU A 73 -4.65 11.03 10.74
CA LEU A 73 -5.74 10.37 10.01
C LEU A 73 -7.10 10.95 10.38
N GLU A 74 -7.32 11.27 11.65
CA GLU A 74 -8.53 11.96 12.12
C GLU A 74 -8.62 13.38 11.54
N GLU A 75 -7.52 14.14 11.55
CA GLU A 75 -7.51 15.52 11.05
C GLU A 75 -7.59 15.61 9.52
N GLN A 76 -6.93 14.72 8.77
CA GLN A 76 -6.91 14.75 7.30
C GLN A 76 -8.11 14.04 6.67
N PHE A 77 -8.50 12.87 7.20
CA PHE A 77 -9.53 12.03 6.59
C PHE A 77 -10.83 12.00 7.38
N GLY A 78 -10.88 12.55 8.61
CA GLY A 78 -12.07 12.53 9.46
C GLY A 78 -12.33 11.17 10.12
N ILE A 79 -11.39 10.24 10.04
CA ILE A 79 -11.57 8.88 10.56
C ILE A 79 -10.90 8.70 11.93
N ILE A 80 -11.57 7.98 12.82
CA ILE A 80 -10.98 7.62 14.11
C ILE A 80 -10.40 6.20 13.98
N VAL A 81 -9.09 6.11 14.16
CA VAL A 81 -8.33 4.85 14.15
C VAL A 81 -7.85 4.59 15.57
N HIS A 82 -8.26 3.46 16.15
CA HIS A 82 -7.85 3.06 17.49
C HIS A 82 -6.69 2.07 17.43
N ASP A 83 -6.07 1.81 18.58
CA ASP A 83 -5.01 0.80 18.70
C ASP A 83 -5.43 -0.57 18.14
N GLY A 84 -6.69 -0.98 18.35
CA GLY A 84 -7.24 -2.22 17.77
C GLY A 84 -7.31 -2.22 16.25
N ASP A 85 -7.53 -1.06 15.61
CA ASP A 85 -7.47 -0.95 14.15
C ASP A 85 -6.01 -1.11 13.66
N PHE A 86 -5.03 -0.53 14.34
CA PHE A 86 -3.60 -0.73 14.03
C PHE A 86 -3.12 -2.15 14.30
N GLN A 87 -3.66 -2.84 15.30
CA GLN A 87 -3.36 -4.25 15.54
C GLN A 87 -3.99 -5.16 14.49
N ALA A 88 -5.17 -4.78 13.95
CA ALA A 88 -5.81 -5.50 12.86
C ALA A 88 -5.15 -5.24 11.50
N THR A 89 -4.51 -4.08 11.36
CA THR A 89 -3.89 -3.60 10.12
C THR A 89 -2.39 -3.82 10.19
N THR A 90 -1.84 -4.82 9.49
CA THR A 90 -0.41 -5.14 9.60
C THR A 90 0.43 -4.41 8.55
N THR A 91 -0.21 -4.12 7.41
CA THR A 91 0.43 -3.56 6.22
C THR A 91 -0.14 -2.20 5.84
N ILE A 92 0.62 -1.42 5.05
CA ILE A 92 0.14 -0.13 4.54
C ILE A 92 -1.09 -0.31 3.66
N GLY A 93 -1.13 -1.33 2.81
CA GLY A 93 -2.29 -1.58 1.94
C GLY A 93 -3.56 -1.87 2.73
N GLU A 94 -3.46 -2.63 3.83
CA GLU A 94 -4.61 -2.82 4.73
C GLU A 94 -5.07 -1.51 5.37
N LEU A 95 -4.14 -0.60 5.72
CA LEU A 95 -4.48 0.69 6.32
C LEU A 95 -5.22 1.56 5.31
N GLU A 96 -4.77 1.58 4.06
CA GLU A 96 -5.44 2.29 2.97
C GLU A 96 -6.86 1.77 2.74
N GLN A 97 -7.04 0.45 2.73
CA GLN A 97 -8.35 -0.18 2.60
C GLN A 97 -9.26 0.18 3.79
N LEU A 98 -8.72 0.18 5.01
CA LEU A 98 -9.43 0.59 6.21
C LEU A 98 -9.88 2.06 6.12
N ILE A 99 -9.00 2.96 5.69
CA ILE A 99 -9.30 4.39 5.49
C ILE A 99 -10.42 4.52 4.46
N ALA A 100 -10.26 3.94 3.27
CA ALA A 100 -11.24 4.01 2.21
C ALA A 100 -12.61 3.45 2.66
N ALA A 101 -12.63 2.35 3.40
CA ALA A 101 -13.85 1.75 3.92
C ALA A 101 -14.53 2.62 4.99
N LYS A 102 -13.75 3.27 5.89
CA LYS A 102 -14.30 4.19 6.90
C LYS A 102 -14.82 5.47 6.26
N GLN A 103 -14.12 6.03 5.26
CA GLN A 103 -14.58 7.22 4.54
C GLN A 103 -15.89 6.96 3.79
N ALA A 104 -16.03 5.81 3.12
CA ALA A 104 -17.27 5.44 2.44
C ALA A 104 -18.48 5.26 3.38
N ASN A 105 -18.24 4.86 4.64
CA ASN A 105 -19.30 4.65 5.64
C ASN A 105 -19.67 5.91 6.44
N GLN A 106 -18.91 7.01 6.34
CA GLN A 106 -19.23 8.26 7.01
C GLN A 106 -20.14 9.20 6.19
N GLU A 107 -20.49 8.83 4.95
CA GLU A 107 -21.43 9.53 4.05
C GLU A 107 -22.87 8.94 4.10
N SER A 108 -23.39 8.57 5.28
CA SER A 108 -24.80 8.17 5.45
C SER A 108 -25.51 8.87 6.60
#